data_AF-A0A1V5JQA0-F1
#
_entry.id   AF-A0A1V5JQA0-F1
#
_cell.length_a   1.000
_cell.length_b   1.000
_cell.length_c   1.000
_cell.angle_alpha   90.00
_cell.angle_beta   90.00
_cell.angle_gamma   90.00
#
_symmetry.space_group_name_H-M   'P 1'
#
loop_
_entity.id
_entity.type
_entity.pdbx_description
1 polymer ?
#
loop_
_entity_poly.entity_id
_entity_poly.type
_entity_poly.pdbx_seq_one_letter_code
_entity_poly.pdbx_strand_id
1 'polypeptide(L)'
;MGAFLHDLGKLEEMGGETGREETEEGFLLGHTLLGLRMVQNLVAQIPDFGKKKETALLHLISSHHGTHEFGAPQLPLTKEALALHLADYLDSQVKIFDDIKQKGEGGISSEYDGRIGRRIYLGNGE
;
A
#
# COMPACT_ATOMS: atom_id res chain seq x y z
N MET A 1 13.73 3.20 4.82
CA MET A 1 13.18 4.41 4.17
C MET A 1 12.04 4.06 3.23
N GLY A 2 12.23 3.22 2.19
CA GLY A 2 11.13 2.82 1.29
C GLY A 2 9.89 2.28 2.03
N ALA A 3 10.07 1.41 3.02
CA ALA A 3 8.95 0.92 3.83
C ALA A 3 8.15 2.01 4.57
N PHE A 4 8.77 3.12 4.98
CA PHE A 4 8.05 4.22 5.63
C PHE A 4 7.38 5.17 4.65
N LEU A 5 7.86 5.20 3.40
CA LEU A 5 7.49 6.22 2.41
C LEU A 5 6.65 5.68 1.26
N HIS A 6 6.49 4.35 1.14
CA HIS A 6 5.79 3.71 0.03
C HIS A 6 4.37 4.25 -0.18
N ASP A 7 3.69 4.58 0.92
CA ASP A 7 2.33 5.08 0.95
C ASP A 7 2.22 6.59 1.29
N LEU A 8 3.33 7.34 1.24
CA LEU A 8 3.35 8.76 1.64
C LEU A 8 2.30 9.60 0.89
N GLY A 9 2.02 9.27 -0.37
CA GLY A 9 1.07 9.99 -1.19
C GLY A 9 -0.39 9.90 -0.71
N LYS A 10 -0.73 9.00 0.21
CA LYS A 10 -2.07 8.95 0.82
C LYS A 10 -2.44 10.25 1.53
N LEU A 11 -1.43 11.01 1.97
CA LEU A 11 -1.62 12.33 2.59
C LEU A 11 -2.15 13.39 1.63
N GLU A 12 -1.82 13.29 0.33
CA GLU A 12 -2.31 14.21 -0.71
C GLU A 12 -3.52 13.61 -1.44
N GLU A 13 -3.64 12.28 -1.45
CA GLU A 13 -4.79 11.57 -2.00
C GLU A 13 -6.07 11.82 -1.18
N MET A 14 -5.93 11.91 0.15
CA MET A 14 -7.04 12.09 1.08
C MET A 14 -6.98 13.47 1.75
N GLY A 15 -8.10 14.19 1.74
CA GLY A 15 -8.27 15.51 2.32
C GLY A 15 -9.63 15.70 2.99
N GLY A 16 -10.08 16.96 3.05
CA GLY A 16 -11.32 17.36 3.74
C GLY A 16 -11.18 17.46 5.25
N GLU A 17 -12.25 17.89 5.93
CA GLU A 17 -12.23 18.10 7.40
C GLU A 17 -11.98 16.81 8.19
N THR A 18 -12.37 15.68 7.63
CA THR A 18 -12.20 14.36 8.26
C THR A 18 -10.95 13.61 7.79
N GLY A 19 -10.22 14.14 6.80
CA GLY A 19 -9.08 13.47 6.17
C GLY A 19 -9.47 12.17 5.45
N ARG A 20 -10.73 12.05 5.02
CA ARG A 20 -11.28 10.86 4.35
C ARG A 20 -11.92 11.13 3.00
N GLU A 21 -11.93 12.39 2.57
CA GLU A 21 -12.48 12.77 1.28
C GLU A 21 -11.36 12.66 0.23
N GLU A 22 -11.65 12.01 -0.90
CA GLU A 22 -10.70 11.95 -2.01
C GLU A 22 -10.49 13.35 -2.59
N THR A 23 -9.24 13.76 -2.77
CA THR A 23 -8.91 15.03 -3.42
C THR A 23 -8.97 14.90 -4.95
N GLU A 24 -9.08 16.02 -5.68
CA GLU A 24 -9.05 15.98 -7.15
C GLU A 24 -7.74 15.35 -7.67
N GLU A 25 -6.59 15.72 -7.08
CA GLU A 25 -5.32 15.11 -7.46
C GLU A 25 -5.25 13.63 -7.04
N GLY A 26 -5.83 13.26 -5.90
CA GLY A 26 -5.97 11.87 -5.45
C GLY A 26 -6.73 11.03 -6.48
N PHE A 27 -7.91 11.50 -6.89
CA PHE A 27 -8.74 10.82 -7.88
C PHE A 27 -8.03 10.66 -9.24
N LEU A 28 -7.30 11.68 -9.69
CA LEU A 28 -6.67 11.67 -11.01
C LEU A 28 -5.33 10.95 -11.07
N LEU A 29 -4.55 10.96 -9.98
CA LEU A 29 -3.15 10.50 -9.96
C LEU A 29 -2.92 9.29 -9.04
N GLY A 30 -3.72 9.14 -7.99
CA GLY A 30 -3.54 8.14 -6.94
C GLY A 30 -2.29 8.35 -6.07
N HIS A 31 -2.27 7.71 -4.90
CA HIS A 31 -1.20 7.90 -3.91
C HIS A 31 0.20 7.54 -4.42
N THR A 32 0.35 6.58 -5.34
CA THR A 32 1.69 6.16 -5.79
C THR A 32 2.39 7.29 -6.57
N LEU A 33 1.71 7.93 -7.52
CA LEU A 33 2.29 9.04 -8.29
C LEU A 33 2.49 10.28 -7.42
N LEU A 34 1.54 10.57 -6.53
CA LEU A 34 1.66 11.65 -5.55
C LEU A 34 2.86 11.44 -4.63
N GLY A 35 3.04 10.21 -4.12
CA GLY A 35 4.16 9.83 -3.27
C GLY A 35 5.52 9.99 -3.96
N LEU A 36 5.62 9.59 -5.24
CA LEU A 36 6.82 9.83 -6.04
C LEU A 36 7.14 11.33 -6.15
N ARG A 37 6.14 12.16 -6.48
CA ARG A 37 6.29 13.63 -6.59
C ARG A 37 6.74 14.24 -5.26
N MET A 38 6.11 13.84 -4.15
CA MET A 38 6.47 14.32 -2.80
C MET A 38 7.91 13.94 -2.45
N VAL A 39 8.31 12.68 -2.66
CA VAL A 39 9.65 12.21 -2.31
C VAL A 39 10.71 12.87 -3.18
N GLN A 40 10.47 13.06 -4.48
CA GLN A 40 11.38 13.81 -5.35
C GLN A 40 11.59 15.24 -4.85
N ASN A 41 10.51 15.95 -4.51
CA ASN A 41 10.58 17.32 -4.00
C ASN A 41 11.33 17.42 -2.67
N LEU A 42 11.17 16.44 -1.77
CA LEU A 42 11.89 16.39 -0.49
C LEU A 42 13.37 16.06 -0.68
N VAL A 43 13.69 15.09 -1.53
CA VAL A 43 15.07 14.70 -1.83
C VAL A 43 15.84 15.85 -2.48
N ALA A 44 15.21 16.62 -3.36
CA ALA A 44 15.83 17.79 -4.00
C ALA A 44 16.30 18.87 -3.00
N GLN A 45 15.73 18.89 -1.79
CA GLN A 45 16.10 19.83 -0.72
C GLN A 45 17.26 19.34 0.15
N ILE A 46 17.73 18.10 -0.04
CA ILE A 46 18.80 17.50 0.77
C ILE A 46 20.12 17.57 -0.01
N PRO A 47 21.11 18.39 0.43
CA PRO A 47 22.42 18.43 -0.20
C PRO A 47 23.08 17.05 -0.23
N ASP A 48 23.73 16.72 -1.34
CA ASP A 48 24.51 15.48 -1.52
C ASP A 48 23.74 14.16 -1.30
N PHE A 49 22.40 14.16 -1.44
CA PHE A 49 21.60 12.93 -1.27
C PHE A 49 22.04 11.80 -2.23
N GLY A 50 22.38 12.18 -3.47
CA GLY A 50 22.94 11.30 -4.49
C GLY A 50 21.89 10.57 -5.33
N LYS A 51 22.01 10.74 -6.66
CA LYS A 51 21.06 10.23 -7.67
C LYS A 51 20.75 8.75 -7.55
N LYS A 52 21.75 7.91 -7.24
CA LYS A 52 21.56 6.45 -7.11
C LYS A 52 20.63 6.10 -5.94
N LYS A 53 20.75 6.80 -4.81
CA LYS A 53 19.88 6.58 -3.64
C LYS A 53 18.46 7.06 -3.92
N GLU A 54 18.33 8.20 -4.58
CA GLU A 54 17.04 8.73 -5.03
C GLU A 54 16.33 7.74 -5.95
N THR A 55 17.00 7.27 -7.01
CA THR A 55 16.42 6.28 -7.93
C THR A 55 16.01 4.99 -7.22
N ALA A 56 16.82 4.50 -6.27
CA ALA A 56 16.46 3.32 -5.48
C ALA A 56 15.22 3.55 -4.61
N LEU A 57 15.08 4.74 -4.00
CA LEU A 57 13.92 5.08 -3.19
C LEU A 57 12.65 5.22 -4.03
N LEU A 58 12.74 5.90 -5.18
CA LEU A 58 11.62 6.02 -6.12
C LEU A 58 11.21 4.66 -6.69
N HIS A 59 12.16 3.75 -6.95
CA HIS A 59 11.85 2.38 -7.37
C HIS A 59 11.09 1.61 -6.29
N LEU A 60 11.47 1.74 -5.01
CA LEU A 60 10.73 1.11 -3.91
C LEU A 60 9.27 1.59 -3.87
N ILE A 61 9.04 2.90 -4.04
CA ILE A 61 7.68 3.47 -4.03
C ILE A 61 6.91 3.07 -5.30
N SER A 62 7.52 3.12 -6.48
CA SER A 62 6.80 2.81 -7.73
C SER A 62 6.54 1.32 -7.94
N SER A 63 7.10 0.43 -7.11
CA SER A 63 6.95 -1.01 -7.28
C SER A 63 6.35 -1.76 -6.09
N HIS A 64 6.00 -1.08 -5.00
CA HIS A 64 5.55 -1.75 -3.78
C HIS A 64 4.24 -2.56 -3.94
N HIS A 65 3.36 -2.21 -4.88
CA HIS A 65 2.17 -3.02 -5.20
C HIS A 65 2.53 -4.35 -5.89
N GLY A 66 3.77 -4.56 -6.33
CA GLY A 66 4.30 -5.85 -6.77
C GLY A 66 3.98 -6.27 -8.20
N THR A 67 2.75 -6.09 -8.65
CA THR A 67 2.33 -6.45 -10.02
C THR A 67 1.53 -5.34 -10.68
N HIS A 68 1.46 -5.37 -12.01
CA HIS A 68 0.65 -4.40 -12.76
C HIS A 68 -0.84 -4.57 -12.50
N GLU A 69 -1.30 -5.80 -12.24
CA GLU A 69 -2.68 -6.10 -11.86
C GLU A 69 -3.06 -5.46 -10.51
N PHE A 70 -2.09 -5.32 -9.60
CA PHE A 70 -2.25 -4.58 -8.34
C PHE A 70 -1.96 -3.08 -8.49
N GLY A 71 -1.79 -2.60 -9.72
CA GLY A 71 -1.62 -1.18 -10.02
C GLY A 71 -0.18 -0.66 -9.85
N ALA A 72 0.84 -1.54 -9.78
CA ALA A 72 2.23 -1.10 -9.73
C ALA A 72 2.66 -0.48 -11.08
N PRO A 73 3.18 0.77 -11.10
CA PRO A 73 3.80 1.33 -12.30
C PRO A 73 5.03 0.56 -12.78
N GLN A 74 5.76 -0.08 -11.86
CA GLN A 74 6.94 -0.89 -12.16
C GLN A 74 6.97 -2.14 -11.28
N LEU A 75 7.58 -3.23 -11.75
CA LEU A 75 7.76 -4.46 -10.97
C LEU A 75 8.88 -4.31 -9.92
N PRO A 76 8.88 -5.11 -8.85
CA PRO A 76 10.00 -5.22 -7.93
C PRO A 76 11.25 -5.80 -8.62
N LEU A 77 12.20 -4.93 -8.98
CA LEU A 77 13.46 -5.30 -9.65
C LEU A 77 14.65 -5.46 -8.68
N THR A 78 14.42 -5.25 -7.37
CA THR A 78 15.44 -5.38 -6.33
C THR A 78 14.92 -6.26 -5.20
N LYS A 79 15.82 -6.89 -4.44
CA LYS A 79 15.44 -7.72 -3.29
C LYS A 79 14.72 -6.91 -2.22
N GLU A 80 15.09 -5.63 -2.06
CA GLU A 80 14.45 -4.71 -1.13
C GLU A 80 13.02 -4.37 -1.56
N ALA A 81 12.79 -4.14 -2.86
CA ALA A 81 11.44 -3.90 -3.39
C ALA A 81 10.55 -5.14 -3.28
N LEU A 82 11.11 -6.32 -3.56
CA LEU A 82 10.39 -7.58 -3.41
C LEU A 82 10.00 -7.80 -1.94
N ALA A 83 10.94 -7.60 -1.02
CA ALA A 83 10.67 -7.73 0.41
C ALA A 83 9.61 -6.73 0.89
N LEU A 84 9.67 -5.48 0.42
CA LEU A 84 8.66 -4.46 0.72
C LEU A 84 7.28 -4.88 0.23
N HIS A 85 7.17 -5.28 -1.04
CA HIS A 85 5.90 -5.75 -1.60
C HIS A 85 5.32 -6.91 -0.81
N LEU A 86 6.13 -7.93 -0.51
CA LEU A 86 5.65 -9.11 0.23
C LEU A 86 5.19 -8.76 1.65
N ALA A 87 5.87 -7.81 2.31
CA ALA A 87 5.49 -7.35 3.64
C ALA A 87 4.16 -6.57 3.61
N ASP A 88 4.02 -5.64 2.65
CA ASP A 88 2.79 -4.84 2.46
C ASP A 88 1.59 -5.72 2.07
N TYR A 89 1.80 -6.64 1.14
CA TYR A 89 0.77 -7.61 0.75
C TYR A 89 0.35 -8.50 1.91
N LEU A 90 1.30 -8.99 2.71
CA LEU A 90 0.99 -9.78 3.90
C LEU A 90 0.14 -8.98 4.91
N ASP A 91 0.52 -7.74 5.20
CA ASP A 91 -0.23 -6.86 6.12
C ASP A 91 -1.67 -6.67 5.64
N SER A 92 -1.86 -6.37 4.35
CA SER A 92 -3.17 -6.26 3.72
C SER A 92 -4.00 -7.54 3.86
N GLN A 93 -3.40 -8.71 3.62
CA GLN A 93 -4.08 -10.00 3.77
C GLN A 93 -4.49 -10.26 5.23
N VAL A 94 -3.61 -9.99 6.20
CA VAL A 94 -3.92 -10.15 7.63
C VAL A 94 -5.04 -9.23 8.06
N LYS A 95 -5.01 -7.96 7.64
CA LYS A 95 -6.07 -7.00 7.93
C LYS A 95 -7.42 -7.45 7.38
N ILE A 96 -7.47 -7.98 6.16
CA ILE A 96 -8.71 -8.54 5.59
C ILE A 96 -9.24 -9.69 6.45
N PHE A 97 -8.37 -10.57 6.96
CA PHE A 97 -8.78 -11.65 7.87
C PHE A 97 -9.39 -11.11 9.16
N ASP A 98 -8.76 -10.11 9.77
CA ASP A 98 -9.23 -9.49 11.01
C ASP A 98 -10.58 -8.81 10.80
N ASP A 99 -10.74 -8.05 9.70
CA ASP A 99 -11.99 -7.39 9.33
C ASP A 99 -13.14 -8.40 9.13
N ILE A 100 -12.86 -9.54 8.49
CA ILE A 100 -13.85 -10.60 8.27
C ILE A 100 -14.24 -11.25 9.61
N LYS A 101 -13.27 -11.53 10.48
CA LYS A 101 -13.54 -12.12 11.80
C LYS A 101 -14.37 -11.21 12.69
N GLN A 102 -14.09 -9.91 12.71
CA GLN A 102 -14.86 -8.95 13.50
C GLN A 102 -16.33 -8.84 13.05
N LYS A 103 -16.61 -9.06 11.76
CA LYS A 103 -17.97 -9.03 11.20
C LYS A 103 -18.70 -10.37 11.24
N GLY A 104 -17.97 -11.47 11.45
CA GLY A 104 -18.50 -12.82 11.36
C GLY A 104 -19.28 -13.23 12.61
N GLU A 105 -20.60 -13.38 12.50
CA GLU A 105 -21.47 -13.81 13.61
C GLU A 105 -21.89 -15.28 13.52
N GLY A 106 -21.97 -15.94 14.68
CA GLY A 106 -22.83 -17.11 14.94
C GLY A 106 -22.55 -18.43 14.21
N GLY A 107 -21.51 -18.52 13.35
CA GLY A 107 -21.21 -19.72 12.57
C GLY A 107 -19.75 -20.16 12.59
N ILE A 108 -19.47 -21.34 12.01
CA ILE A 108 -18.12 -21.92 11.87
C ILE A 108 -17.25 -21.12 10.89
N SER A 109 -17.86 -20.51 9.87
CA SER A 109 -17.13 -19.83 8.79
C SER A 109 -17.85 -18.58 8.30
N SER A 110 -17.09 -17.59 7.83
CA SER A 110 -17.59 -16.39 7.16
C SER A 110 -18.28 -16.70 5.83
N GLU A 111 -18.87 -15.68 5.22
CA GLU A 111 -19.17 -15.71 3.77
C GLU A 111 -17.87 -15.74 2.95
N TYR A 112 -18.00 -16.08 1.66
CA TYR A 112 -16.86 -16.08 0.73
C TYR A 112 -16.41 -14.65 0.46
N ASP A 113 -15.12 -14.38 0.66
CA ASP A 113 -14.53 -13.08 0.37
C ASP A 113 -13.67 -13.14 -0.90
N GLY A 114 -14.06 -12.38 -1.92
CA GLY A 114 -13.38 -12.35 -3.21
C GLY A 114 -11.97 -11.77 -3.17
N ARG A 115 -11.62 -10.96 -2.17
CA ARG A 115 -10.29 -10.34 -2.03
C ARG A 115 -9.22 -11.36 -1.63
N ILE A 116 -9.62 -12.43 -0.96
CA ILE A 116 -8.75 -13.51 -0.48
C ILE A 116 -9.08 -14.87 -1.10
N GLY A 117 -10.14 -14.95 -1.91
CA GLY A 117 -10.53 -16.13 -2.67
C GLY A 117 -11.00 -17.32 -1.84
N ARG A 118 -11.50 -17.08 -0.62
CA ARG A 118 -11.89 -18.15 0.32
C ARG A 118 -12.84 -17.65 1.41
N ARG A 119 -13.45 -18.62 2.11
CA ARG A 119 -14.13 -18.40 3.39
C ARG A 119 -13.12 -18.49 4.53
N ILE A 120 -13.36 -17.75 5.61
CA ILE A 120 -12.50 -17.75 6.80
C ILE A 120 -13.18 -18.52 7.93
N TYR A 121 -12.40 -19.34 8.64
CA TYR A 121 -12.85 -20.00 9.86
C TYR A 121 -12.94 -18.98 11.00
N LEU A 122 -14.12 -18.89 11.64
CA LEU A 122 -14.40 -17.87 12.65
C LEU A 122 -13.99 -18.28 14.06
N GLY A 123 -13.87 -19.59 14.35
CA GLY A 123 -13.49 -20.05 15.68
C GLY A 123 -14.57 -19.88 16.76
N ASN A 124 -15.79 -19.47 16.40
CA ASN A 124 -16.91 -19.26 17.32
C ASN A 124 -17.59 -20.56 17.80
N GLY A 125 -16.88 -21.69 17.72
CA GLY A 125 -17.39 -23.02 18.02
C GLY A 125 -16.42 -23.79 18.89
N GLU A 126 -16.18 -23.30 20.11
CA GLU A 126 -15.91 -24.02 21.37
C GLU A 126 -16.13 -23.06 22.54
#